data_AF-A0A518K910-F1
#
_entry.id   AF-A0A518K910-F1
#
_cell.length_a   1.000
_cell.length_b   1.000
_cell.length_c   1.000
_cell.angle_alpha   90.00
_cell.angle_beta   90.00
_cell.angle_gamma   90.00
#
_symmetry.space_group_name_H-M   'P 1'
#
loop_
_entity.id
_entity.type
_entity.pdbx_description
1 polymer ?
#
loop_
_entity_poly.entity_id
_entity_poly.type
_entity_poly.pdbx_seq_one_letter_code
_entity_poly.pdbx_strand_id
1 'polypeptide(L)'
;MVEGAIWNVITLNFDLALSHALSAIGAKNQVCVINGPEQHHQLGRSNIIYLHRSIDADPEALILTTDALETAWRDKWEAWVATWALAAPVTVFAGLGSSCGVLRHTAEKLRSALGNNVQLLLANPGEHSKSNFATEMQIDKTNYVQLGWIAFMRVLGNRFHLEVVQRIVEECEALSQREGWVDPDTGRLIEDVGELAKRLSSMDILTFGKLRAAWLLESRAYPKLEDSHCIAIADLLLAVAYVSRSCNRGFRFDEDGHVIFTGTDIPESRIRLVDGSSRNYRWLTIESELRLEDQHRRFGREGARHVLACGVTGRRPESATPPESIVDEVDASMSIVDGDSAFSFWGVDDIRIEPQASEALLS
;
A
#
# COMPACT_ATOMS: atom_id res chain seq x y z
N MET A 1 9.25 -0.78 -1.64
CA MET A 1 9.73 -2.18 -1.63
C MET A 1 8.63 -3.15 -1.98
N VAL A 2 7.51 -3.20 -1.24
CA VAL A 2 6.36 -4.09 -1.53
C VAL A 2 5.89 -3.98 -2.99
N GLU A 3 5.77 -2.75 -3.48
CA GLU A 3 5.35 -2.48 -4.86
C GLU A 3 6.45 -2.71 -5.92
N GLY A 4 7.66 -3.11 -5.52
CA GLY A 4 8.77 -3.40 -6.44
C GLY A 4 9.58 -2.20 -6.92
N ALA A 5 9.23 -0.97 -6.51
CA ALA A 5 10.00 0.25 -6.87
C ALA A 5 11.41 0.32 -6.23
N ILE A 6 11.62 -0.42 -5.14
CA ILE A 6 12.93 -0.54 -4.47
C ILE A 6 13.15 -2.02 -4.21
N TRP A 7 14.23 -2.58 -4.74
CA TRP A 7 14.58 -3.99 -4.52
C TRP A 7 15.40 -4.17 -3.25
N ASN A 8 16.46 -3.39 -3.08
CA ASN A 8 17.36 -3.55 -1.94
C ASN A 8 17.49 -2.25 -1.15
N VAL A 9 17.42 -2.36 0.17
CA VAL A 9 17.82 -1.29 1.10
C VAL A 9 18.98 -1.81 1.93
N ILE A 10 20.12 -1.17 1.78
CA ILE A 10 21.30 -1.44 2.59
C ILE A 10 21.36 -0.34 3.65
N THR A 11 21.31 -0.72 4.92
CA THR A 11 21.38 0.21 6.03
C THR A 11 22.66 0.01 6.84
N LEU A 12 23.20 1.14 7.29
CA LEU A 12 24.32 1.19 8.23
C LEU A 12 23.84 1.49 9.65
N ASN A 13 22.53 1.68 9.83
CA ASN A 13 21.95 1.88 11.15
C ASN A 13 21.74 0.53 11.85
N PHE A 14 21.79 0.56 13.18
CA PHE A 14 21.50 -0.59 14.04
C PHE A 14 20.00 -0.70 14.39
N ASP A 15 19.25 0.40 14.26
CA ASP A 15 17.83 0.45 14.61
C ASP A 15 16.96 -0.42 13.68
N LEU A 16 15.78 -0.81 14.17
CA LEU A 16 14.85 -1.66 13.44
C LEU A 16 13.75 -0.87 12.71
N ALA A 17 13.94 0.43 12.44
CA ALA A 17 12.87 1.28 11.91
C ALA A 17 12.30 0.74 10.59
N LEU A 18 13.15 0.23 9.68
CA LEU A 18 12.72 -0.36 8.42
C LEU A 18 11.94 -1.68 8.65
N SER A 19 12.42 -2.54 9.56
CA SER A 19 11.74 -3.79 9.91
C SER A 19 10.38 -3.54 10.56
N HIS A 20 10.28 -2.53 11.44
CA HIS A 20 9.03 -2.10 12.06
C HIS A 20 8.08 -1.50 11.03
N ALA A 21 8.57 -0.70 10.07
CA ALA A 21 7.76 -0.17 8.99
C ALA A 21 7.14 -1.28 8.14
N LEU A 22 7.89 -2.35 7.82
CA LEU A 22 7.34 -3.53 7.13
C LEU A 22 6.30 -4.28 7.99
N SER A 23 6.54 -4.38 9.30
CA SER A 23 5.58 -4.98 10.23
C SER A 23 4.26 -4.24 10.23
N ALA A 24 4.32 -2.90 10.29
CA ALA A 24 3.14 -2.05 10.38
C ALA A 24 2.22 -2.17 9.16
N ILE A 25 2.78 -2.55 8.00
CA ILE A 25 2.02 -2.74 6.76
C ILE A 25 1.74 -4.21 6.43
N GLY A 26 2.09 -5.15 7.32
CA GLY A 26 1.87 -6.59 7.11
C GLY A 26 2.76 -7.21 6.01
N ALA A 27 3.95 -6.64 5.76
CA ALA A 27 4.83 -7.05 4.66
C ALA A 27 6.06 -7.87 5.08
N LYS A 28 6.12 -8.37 6.33
CA LYS A 28 7.27 -9.14 6.86
C LYS A 28 7.71 -10.31 5.98
N ASN A 29 6.75 -11.00 5.37
CA ASN A 29 7.03 -12.20 4.55
C ASN A 29 7.33 -11.87 3.08
N GLN A 30 7.30 -10.59 2.68
CA GLN A 30 7.52 -10.15 1.29
C GLN A 30 8.91 -9.57 1.06
N VAL A 31 9.59 -9.17 2.14
CA VAL A 31 10.93 -8.57 2.09
C VAL A 31 11.81 -9.32 3.06
N CYS A 32 12.92 -9.85 2.55
CA CYS A 32 13.87 -10.59 3.37
C CYS A 32 14.70 -9.62 4.21
N VAL A 33 14.88 -9.93 5.49
CA VAL A 33 15.69 -9.12 6.40
C VAL A 33 16.99 -9.86 6.69
N ILE A 34 18.10 -9.28 6.26
CA ILE A 34 19.43 -9.88 6.32
C ILE A 34 20.24 -9.13 7.36
N ASN A 35 20.46 -9.76 8.50
CA ASN A 35 21.25 -9.23 9.61
C ASN A 35 22.74 -9.53 9.49
N GLY A 36 23.19 -10.16 8.41
CA GLY A 36 24.59 -10.57 8.26
C GLY A 36 24.92 -11.34 7.00
N PRO A 37 26.23 -11.47 6.68
CA PRO A 37 26.68 -12.23 5.52
C PRO A 37 26.39 -13.74 5.65
N GLU A 38 26.30 -14.30 6.85
CA GLU A 38 25.91 -15.70 7.06
C GLU A 38 24.46 -16.00 6.66
N GLN A 39 23.62 -14.96 6.57
CA GLN A 39 22.22 -15.06 6.14
C GLN A 39 22.02 -14.85 4.64
N HIS A 40 23.10 -14.84 3.83
CA HIS A 40 23.02 -14.63 2.38
C HIS A 40 22.08 -15.62 1.66
N HIS A 41 21.94 -16.85 2.16
CA HIS A 41 21.04 -17.86 1.62
C HIS A 41 19.55 -17.46 1.72
N GLN A 42 19.24 -16.44 2.51
CA GLN A 42 17.89 -15.89 2.72
C GLN A 42 17.60 -14.71 1.80
N LEU A 43 18.53 -14.33 0.91
CA LEU A 43 18.30 -13.25 -0.05
C LEU A 43 17.15 -13.61 -0.98
N GLY A 44 16.17 -12.72 -1.05
CA GLY A 44 15.02 -12.81 -1.95
C GLY A 44 15.06 -11.74 -3.03
N ARG A 45 13.91 -11.54 -3.69
CA ARG A 45 13.71 -10.48 -4.68
C ARG A 45 13.84 -9.08 -4.08
N SER A 46 13.48 -8.92 -2.80
CA SER A 46 13.60 -7.65 -2.11
C SER A 46 14.15 -7.84 -0.71
N ASN A 47 15.13 -7.01 -0.34
CA ASN A 47 15.96 -7.23 0.84
C ASN A 47 16.19 -5.94 1.64
N ILE A 48 16.11 -6.03 2.96
CA ILE A 48 16.71 -5.06 3.89
C ILE A 48 17.96 -5.71 4.45
N ILE A 49 19.09 -5.03 4.35
CA ILE A 49 20.40 -5.59 4.68
C ILE A 49 21.07 -4.69 5.70
N TYR A 50 21.32 -5.23 6.88
CA TYR A 50 22.03 -4.57 7.97
C TYR A 50 23.52 -4.88 7.87
N LEU A 51 24.26 -4.05 7.15
CA LEU A 51 25.71 -4.27 6.96
C LEU A 51 26.48 -4.23 8.28
N HIS A 52 26.04 -3.38 9.21
CA HIS A 52 26.66 -3.24 10.54
C HIS A 52 26.00 -4.11 11.61
N ARG A 53 25.13 -5.03 11.21
CA ARG A 53 24.17 -5.73 12.06
C ARG A 53 23.07 -4.81 12.59
N SER A 54 21.97 -5.40 13.04
CA SER A 54 20.94 -4.68 13.79
C SER A 54 21.15 -4.88 15.29
N ILE A 55 20.40 -4.12 16.08
CA ILE A 55 20.40 -4.20 17.55
C ILE A 55 19.92 -5.56 18.09
N ASP A 56 19.27 -6.38 17.27
CA ASP A 56 18.86 -7.74 17.64
C ASP A 56 20.00 -8.77 17.54
N ALA A 57 21.15 -8.38 16.97
CA ALA A 57 22.33 -9.23 16.92
C ALA A 57 23.05 -9.31 18.27
N ASP A 58 23.96 -10.27 18.40
CA ASP A 58 24.93 -10.30 19.50
C ASP A 58 25.68 -8.95 19.57
N PRO A 59 25.70 -8.25 20.71
CA PRO A 59 26.45 -6.99 20.87
C PRO A 59 27.90 -7.07 20.42
N GLU A 60 28.57 -8.22 20.61
CA GLU A 60 29.96 -8.44 20.20
C GLU A 60 30.12 -8.61 18.69
N ALA A 61 29.02 -8.86 17.96
CA ALA A 61 29.01 -8.97 16.51
C ALA A 61 28.74 -7.63 15.80
N LEU A 62 28.41 -6.56 16.54
CA LEU A 62 28.13 -5.24 15.97
C LEU A 62 29.39 -4.64 15.35
N ILE A 63 29.25 -4.05 14.17
CA ILE A 63 30.38 -3.43 13.46
C ILE A 63 30.42 -1.95 13.81
N LEU A 64 31.21 -1.62 14.85
CA LEU A 64 31.35 -0.26 15.38
C LEU A 64 32.65 0.44 14.94
N THR A 65 33.62 -0.31 14.41
CA THR A 65 34.95 0.20 14.05
C THR A 65 35.35 -0.21 12.64
N THR A 66 36.33 0.50 12.06
CA THR A 66 36.90 0.17 10.75
C THR A 66 37.59 -1.19 10.75
N ASP A 67 38.24 -1.58 11.84
CA ASP A 67 38.94 -2.86 11.96
C ASP A 67 37.95 -4.04 11.99
N ALA A 68 36.85 -3.89 12.72
CA ALA A 68 35.74 -4.84 12.72
C ALA A 68 35.12 -4.95 11.32
N LEU A 69 34.95 -3.81 10.63
CA LEU A 69 34.46 -3.78 9.26
C LEU A 69 35.39 -4.50 8.29
N GLU A 70 36.71 -4.28 8.34
CA GLU A 70 37.65 -4.99 7.46
C GLU A 70 37.58 -6.50 7.64
N THR A 71 37.51 -6.95 8.88
CA THR A 71 37.41 -8.38 9.22
C THR A 71 36.08 -8.98 8.76
N ALA A 72 34.98 -8.24 8.93
CA ALA A 72 33.65 -8.69 8.52
C ALA A 72 33.42 -8.60 7.01
N TRP A 73 34.11 -7.69 6.32
CA TRP A 73 33.96 -7.44 4.89
C TRP A 73 34.69 -8.48 4.04
N ARG A 74 35.93 -8.81 4.44
CA ARG A 74 36.82 -9.74 3.73
C ARG A 74 36.16 -11.12 3.56
N ASP A 75 36.15 -11.62 2.32
CA ASP A 75 35.61 -12.92 1.91
C ASP A 75 34.11 -13.17 2.20
N LYS A 76 33.39 -12.14 2.67
CA LYS A 76 31.97 -12.22 3.02
C LYS A 76 31.18 -11.19 2.21
N TRP A 77 31.09 -9.95 2.67
CA TRP A 77 30.26 -8.93 2.04
C TRP A 77 30.70 -8.53 0.63
N GLU A 78 32.00 -8.58 0.35
CA GLU A 78 32.58 -8.11 -0.92
C GLU A 78 31.98 -8.81 -2.16
N ALA A 79 31.88 -10.14 -2.14
CA ALA A 79 31.31 -10.91 -3.23
C ALA A 79 29.81 -10.63 -3.45
N TRP A 80 29.08 -10.36 -2.36
CA TRP A 80 27.63 -10.11 -2.42
C TRP A 80 27.31 -8.71 -2.92
N VAL A 81 28.03 -7.70 -2.43
CA VAL A 81 27.87 -6.33 -2.89
C VAL A 81 28.17 -6.22 -4.38
N ALA A 82 29.23 -6.89 -4.86
CA ALA A 82 29.54 -6.95 -6.29
C ALA A 82 28.42 -7.61 -7.10
N THR A 83 27.77 -8.66 -6.57
CA THR A 83 26.61 -9.29 -7.21
C THR A 83 25.41 -8.35 -7.29
N TRP A 84 25.16 -7.55 -6.24
CA TRP A 84 24.08 -6.55 -6.25
C TRP A 84 24.36 -5.39 -7.19
N ALA A 85 25.61 -4.96 -7.31
CA ALA A 85 26.04 -3.95 -8.27
C ALA A 85 25.62 -4.30 -9.70
N LEU A 86 25.76 -5.59 -10.06
CA LEU A 86 25.37 -6.08 -11.38
C LEU A 86 23.85 -6.12 -11.58
N ALA A 87 23.07 -6.22 -10.51
CA ALA A 87 21.62 -6.33 -10.56
C ALA A 87 20.89 -4.98 -10.38
N ALA A 88 21.57 -3.94 -9.90
CA ALA A 88 20.97 -2.63 -9.59
C ALA A 88 21.45 -1.56 -10.58
N PRO A 89 20.65 -1.18 -11.60
CA PRO A 89 21.07 -0.15 -12.57
C PRO A 89 21.22 1.24 -11.95
N VAL A 90 20.54 1.49 -10.82
CA VAL A 90 20.58 2.76 -10.09
C VAL A 90 20.78 2.47 -8.60
N THR A 91 21.71 3.17 -7.96
CA THR A 91 21.91 3.14 -6.50
C THR A 91 21.83 4.56 -5.94
N VAL A 92 21.07 4.71 -4.85
CA VAL A 92 20.92 5.99 -4.15
C VAL A 92 21.58 5.90 -2.78
N PHE A 93 22.58 6.74 -2.55
CA PHE A 93 23.10 7.00 -1.22
C PHE A 93 22.24 8.08 -0.56
N ALA A 94 21.78 7.84 0.68
CA ALA A 94 20.94 8.78 1.39
C ALA A 94 21.17 8.74 2.90
N GLY A 95 21.02 9.89 3.57
CA GLY A 95 21.25 9.99 5.01
C GLY A 95 22.71 9.82 5.43
N LEU A 96 23.64 9.91 4.47
CA LEU A 96 25.08 9.81 4.71
C LEU A 96 25.68 11.21 4.79
N GLY A 97 26.18 11.55 5.96
CA GLY A 97 26.85 12.82 6.27
C GLY A 97 27.49 12.84 7.66
N SER A 98 27.56 11.68 8.31
CA SER A 98 28.17 11.53 9.63
C SER A 98 29.70 11.60 9.51
N SER A 99 30.34 12.22 10.49
CA SER A 99 31.80 12.20 10.65
C SER A 99 32.32 10.86 11.18
N CYS A 100 31.44 9.87 11.40
CA CYS A 100 31.82 8.56 11.91
C CYS A 100 32.63 7.77 10.87
N GLY A 101 33.88 7.43 11.22
CA GLY A 101 34.83 6.80 10.32
C GLY A 101 34.35 5.49 9.71
N VAL A 102 33.71 4.60 10.50
CA VAL A 102 33.24 3.30 10.01
C VAL A 102 32.13 3.42 8.96
N LEU A 103 31.21 4.39 9.13
CA LEU A 103 30.13 4.64 8.18
C LEU A 103 30.68 5.12 6.83
N ARG A 104 31.61 6.07 6.88
CA ARG A 104 32.30 6.58 5.69
C ARG A 104 33.09 5.47 4.99
N HIS A 105 33.89 4.71 5.74
CA HIS A 105 34.68 3.59 5.21
C HIS A 105 33.80 2.53 4.53
N THR A 106 32.61 2.27 5.08
CA THR A 106 31.64 1.35 4.47
C THR A 106 31.10 1.89 3.15
N ALA A 107 30.74 3.17 3.11
CA ALA A 107 30.26 3.79 1.88
C ALA A 107 31.32 3.78 0.78
N GLU A 108 32.60 3.99 1.13
CA GLU A 108 33.72 3.94 0.17
C GLU A 108 33.86 2.53 -0.41
N LYS A 109 33.84 1.50 0.44
CA LYS A 109 33.85 0.10 0.00
C LYS A 109 32.67 -0.24 -0.91
N LEU A 110 31.45 0.22 -0.57
CA LEU A 110 30.28 0.05 -1.42
C LEU A 110 30.47 0.75 -2.78
N ARG A 111 30.93 2.00 -2.78
CA ARG A 111 31.20 2.76 -4.02
C ARG A 111 32.20 2.05 -4.93
N SER A 112 33.28 1.53 -4.37
CA SER A 112 34.29 0.77 -5.11
C SER A 112 33.73 -0.53 -5.68
N ALA A 113 32.94 -1.27 -4.91
CA ALA A 113 32.34 -2.53 -5.34
C ALA A 113 31.24 -2.34 -6.41
N LEU A 114 30.52 -1.22 -6.40
CA LEU A 114 29.51 -0.89 -7.42
C LEU A 114 30.13 -0.60 -8.80
N GLY A 115 31.39 -0.18 -8.85
CA GLY A 115 32.09 0.16 -10.09
C GLY A 115 31.47 1.35 -10.83
N ASN A 116 31.75 1.46 -12.13
CA ASN A 116 31.30 2.59 -12.98
C ASN A 116 30.06 2.28 -13.83
N ASN A 117 29.51 1.07 -13.75
CA ASN A 117 28.39 0.63 -14.59
C ASN A 117 27.02 0.94 -13.96
N VAL A 118 27.00 1.49 -12.74
CA VAL A 118 25.79 1.81 -11.99
C VAL A 118 25.60 3.31 -11.94
N GLN A 119 24.39 3.79 -12.18
CA GLN A 119 24.07 5.19 -11.95
C GLN A 119 24.00 5.43 -10.43
N LEU A 120 24.87 6.31 -9.94
CA LEU A 120 24.90 6.68 -8.52
C LEU A 120 24.25 8.02 -8.30
N LEU A 121 23.34 8.08 -7.34
CA LEU A 121 22.71 9.31 -6.87
C LEU A 121 23.02 9.55 -5.39
N LEU A 122 23.06 10.81 -4.98
CA LEU A 122 23.14 11.21 -3.57
C LEU A 122 21.94 12.06 -3.19
N ALA A 123 21.13 11.58 -2.25
CA ALA A 123 20.07 12.35 -1.61
C ALA A 123 20.57 12.90 -0.26
N ASN A 124 20.84 14.20 -0.20
CA ASN A 124 21.36 14.89 0.98
C ASN A 124 20.71 16.29 1.09
N PRO A 125 20.24 16.74 2.29
CA PRO A 125 19.57 18.04 2.42
C PRO A 125 20.49 19.26 2.18
N GLY A 126 21.81 19.10 2.34
CA GLY A 126 22.78 20.18 2.16
C GLY A 126 23.01 20.55 0.69
N GLU A 127 23.73 21.64 0.44
CA GLU A 127 24.21 21.98 -0.91
C GLU A 127 25.33 21.01 -1.35
N HIS A 128 25.34 20.64 -2.63
CA HIS A 128 26.38 19.78 -3.22
C HIS A 128 27.80 20.30 -2.95
N SER A 129 28.03 21.61 -3.13
CA SER A 129 29.33 22.27 -2.93
C SER A 129 29.87 22.19 -1.50
N LYS A 130 29.01 21.90 -0.52
CA LYS A 130 29.35 21.78 0.90
C LYS A 130 29.41 20.33 1.38
N SER A 131 29.14 19.37 0.49
CA SER A 131 29.06 17.95 0.83
C SER A 131 30.40 17.26 0.61
N ASN A 132 31.21 17.16 1.66
CA ASN A 132 32.48 16.38 1.62
C ASN A 132 32.24 14.95 1.12
N PHE A 133 31.14 14.33 1.54
CA PHE A 133 30.75 13.00 1.08
C PHE A 133 30.50 12.93 -0.43
N ALA A 134 29.96 13.99 -1.04
CA ALA A 134 29.75 14.02 -2.49
C ALA A 134 31.09 14.07 -3.23
N THR A 135 32.04 14.85 -2.72
CA THR A 135 33.40 14.92 -3.26
C THR A 135 34.14 13.59 -3.12
N GLU A 136 34.11 12.97 -1.94
CA GLU A 136 34.76 11.68 -1.67
C GLU A 136 34.19 10.56 -2.54
N MET A 137 32.85 10.49 -2.70
CA MET A 137 32.19 9.48 -3.53
C MET A 137 32.21 9.77 -5.03
N GLN A 138 32.81 10.90 -5.44
CA GLN A 138 32.88 11.38 -6.82
C GLN A 138 31.48 11.50 -7.44
N ILE A 139 30.54 12.09 -6.71
CA ILE A 139 29.16 12.27 -7.16
C ILE A 139 29.02 13.67 -7.75
N ASP A 140 28.77 13.71 -9.05
CA ASP A 140 28.56 14.95 -9.80
C ASP A 140 27.27 15.66 -9.37
N LYS A 141 27.23 16.98 -9.58
CA LYS A 141 26.07 17.82 -9.25
C LYS A 141 24.79 17.38 -9.96
N THR A 142 24.89 16.80 -11.16
CA THR A 142 23.75 16.27 -11.94
C THR A 142 23.12 15.04 -11.29
N ASN A 143 23.88 14.32 -10.48
CA ASN A 143 23.46 13.13 -9.73
C ASN A 143 23.16 13.44 -8.26
N TYR A 144 23.14 14.71 -7.89
CA TYR A 144 22.86 15.17 -6.54
C TYR A 144 21.40 15.61 -6.41
N VAL A 145 20.69 14.99 -5.47
CA VAL A 145 19.32 15.33 -5.11
C VAL A 145 19.36 16.07 -3.78
N GLN A 146 19.08 17.37 -3.81
CA GLN A 146 19.08 18.22 -2.61
C GLN A 146 17.81 18.01 -1.77
N LEU A 147 17.63 16.79 -1.26
CA LEU A 147 16.54 16.37 -0.39
C LEU A 147 17.11 15.45 0.69
N GLY A 148 16.65 15.61 1.93
CA GLY A 148 16.89 14.61 2.96
C GLY A 148 16.11 13.32 2.71
N TRP A 149 16.53 12.22 3.34
CA TRP A 149 15.97 10.88 3.15
C TRP A 149 14.43 10.85 3.21
N ILE A 150 13.83 11.46 4.23
CA ILE A 150 12.37 11.48 4.41
C ILE A 150 11.68 12.21 3.24
N ALA A 151 12.21 13.36 2.83
CA ALA A 151 11.65 14.15 1.73
C ALA A 151 11.83 13.43 0.39
N PHE A 152 12.99 12.82 0.16
CA PHE A 152 13.27 11.99 -1.01
C PHE A 152 12.28 10.82 -1.11
N MET A 153 12.10 10.06 -0.03
CA MET A 153 11.15 8.95 0.01
C MET A 153 9.70 9.38 -0.18
N ARG A 154 9.33 10.58 0.30
CA ARG A 154 8.01 11.16 0.05
C ARG A 154 7.79 11.50 -1.42
N VAL A 155 8.77 12.14 -2.06
CA VAL A 155 8.70 12.47 -3.50
C VAL A 155 8.61 11.19 -4.34
N LEU A 156 9.45 10.19 -4.03
CA LEU A 156 9.43 8.90 -4.71
C LEU A 156 8.10 8.17 -4.50
N GLY A 157 7.60 8.12 -3.27
CA GLY A 157 6.31 7.52 -2.92
C GLY A 157 5.14 8.20 -3.64
N ASN A 158 5.12 9.54 -3.68
CA ASN A 158 4.10 10.30 -4.39
C ASN A 158 4.16 10.07 -5.90
N ARG A 159 5.36 10.03 -6.49
CA ARG A 159 5.52 9.75 -7.92
C ARG A 159 4.96 8.39 -8.28
N PHE A 160 5.30 7.37 -7.49
CA PHE A 160 4.80 6.01 -7.68
C PHE A 160 3.28 5.92 -7.46
N HIS A 161 2.76 6.59 -6.43
CA HIS A 161 1.32 6.68 -6.18
C HIS A 161 0.56 7.21 -7.40
N LEU A 162 1.05 8.29 -8.01
CA LEU A 162 0.41 8.84 -9.22
C LEU A 162 0.45 7.85 -10.40
N GLU A 163 1.49 7.03 -10.54
CA GLU A 163 1.54 5.97 -11.56
C GLU A 163 0.50 4.88 -11.27
N VAL A 164 0.31 4.52 -10.01
CA VAL A 164 -0.72 3.57 -9.59
C VAL A 164 -2.12 4.13 -9.86
N VAL A 165 -2.39 5.39 -9.50
CA VAL A 165 -3.68 6.03 -9.77
C VAL A 165 -3.95 6.08 -11.27
N GLN A 166 -2.95 6.44 -12.07
CA GLN A 166 -3.07 6.48 -13.53
C GLN A 166 -3.43 5.11 -14.10
N ARG A 167 -2.80 4.02 -13.63
CA ARG A 167 -3.14 2.66 -14.06
C ARG A 167 -4.59 2.29 -13.74
N ILE A 168 -5.08 2.65 -12.57
CA ILE A 168 -6.47 2.37 -12.17
C ILE A 168 -7.46 3.20 -12.99
N VAL A 169 -7.11 4.46 -13.30
CA VAL A 169 -7.89 5.32 -14.19
C VAL A 169 -7.98 4.71 -15.58
N GLU A 170 -6.85 4.28 -16.16
CA GLU A 170 -6.81 3.59 -17.45
C GLU A 170 -7.70 2.34 -17.46
N GLU A 171 -7.71 1.56 -16.38
CA GLU A 171 -8.63 0.43 -16.24
C GLU A 171 -10.10 0.84 -16.11
N CYS A 172 -10.42 1.97 -15.45
CA CYS A 172 -11.79 2.50 -15.41
C CYS A 172 -12.27 2.88 -16.82
N GLU A 173 -11.41 3.53 -17.61
CA GLU A 173 -11.72 3.92 -18.98
C GLU A 173 -11.88 2.69 -19.88
N ALA A 174 -10.96 1.74 -19.79
CA ALA A 174 -11.00 0.50 -20.57
C ALA A 174 -12.23 -0.36 -20.24
N LEU A 175 -12.57 -0.49 -18.95
CA LEU A 175 -13.76 -1.20 -18.49
C LEU A 175 -15.03 -0.52 -19.01
N SER A 176 -15.14 0.80 -18.89
CA SER A 176 -16.30 1.54 -19.39
C SER A 176 -16.49 1.39 -20.90
N GLN A 177 -15.39 1.41 -21.68
CA GLN A 177 -15.44 1.18 -23.12
C GLN A 177 -15.89 -0.25 -23.45
N ARG A 178 -15.36 -1.25 -22.74
CA ARG A 178 -15.70 -2.67 -22.96
C ARG A 178 -17.17 -2.96 -22.68
N GLU A 179 -17.71 -2.39 -21.62
CA GLU A 179 -19.11 -2.59 -21.20
C GLU A 179 -20.10 -1.63 -21.90
N GLY A 180 -19.60 -0.73 -22.74
CA GLY A 180 -20.43 0.22 -23.49
C GLY A 180 -21.01 1.36 -22.63
N TRP A 181 -20.40 1.69 -21.50
CA TRP A 181 -20.79 2.79 -20.61
C TRP A 181 -20.25 4.14 -21.11
N VAL A 182 -20.51 4.40 -22.39
CA VAL A 182 -20.15 5.62 -23.10
C VAL A 182 -21.40 6.26 -23.67
N ASP A 183 -21.40 7.59 -23.72
CA ASP A 183 -22.41 8.36 -24.40
C ASP A 183 -22.40 7.99 -25.91
N PRO A 184 -23.52 7.52 -26.49
CA PRO A 184 -23.56 7.04 -27.87
C PRO A 184 -23.23 8.10 -28.92
N ASP A 185 -23.49 9.38 -28.61
CA ASP A 185 -23.37 10.49 -29.55
C ASP A 185 -21.97 11.10 -29.53
N THR A 186 -21.34 11.15 -28.35
CA THR A 186 -20.03 11.79 -28.14
C THR A 186 -18.88 10.80 -27.97
N GLY A 187 -19.19 9.52 -27.71
CA GLY A 187 -18.19 8.49 -27.38
C GLY A 187 -17.46 8.74 -26.05
N ARG A 188 -17.94 9.69 -25.24
CA ARG A 188 -17.32 10.04 -23.95
C ARG A 188 -17.83 9.11 -22.86
N LEU A 189 -17.02 8.92 -21.82
CA LEU A 189 -17.40 8.16 -20.64
C LEU A 189 -18.61 8.81 -19.96
N ILE A 190 -19.58 8.00 -19.56
CA ILE A 190 -20.75 8.47 -18.80
C ILE A 190 -20.33 8.92 -17.39
N GLU A 191 -19.41 8.20 -16.77
CA GLU A 191 -18.94 8.46 -15.41
C GLU A 191 -17.71 9.39 -15.39
N ASP A 192 -17.66 10.30 -14.42
CA ASP A 192 -16.55 11.25 -14.24
C ASP A 192 -15.33 10.59 -13.58
N VAL A 193 -14.51 9.95 -14.41
CA VAL A 193 -13.23 9.37 -14.00
C VAL A 193 -12.22 10.44 -13.58
N GLY A 194 -12.38 11.69 -14.03
CA GLY A 194 -11.50 12.81 -13.68
C GLY A 194 -11.61 13.19 -12.20
N GLU A 195 -12.83 13.24 -11.66
CA GLU A 195 -13.05 13.51 -10.24
C GLU A 195 -12.55 12.36 -9.36
N LEU A 196 -12.69 11.10 -9.81
CA LEU A 196 -12.08 9.94 -9.15
C LEU A 196 -10.56 10.08 -9.10
N ALA A 197 -9.92 10.35 -10.24
CA ALA A 197 -8.46 10.51 -10.35
C ALA A 197 -7.95 11.62 -9.41
N LYS A 198 -8.66 12.75 -9.34
CA LYS A 198 -8.31 13.87 -8.46
C LYS A 198 -8.38 13.48 -6.98
N ARG A 199 -9.44 12.77 -6.55
CA ARG A 199 -9.59 12.33 -5.17
C ARG A 199 -8.52 11.31 -4.78
N LEU A 200 -8.27 10.31 -5.63
CA LEU A 200 -7.24 9.30 -5.39
C LEU A 200 -5.84 9.92 -5.36
N SER A 201 -5.55 10.86 -6.26
CA SER A 201 -4.25 11.56 -6.32
C SER A 201 -3.98 12.47 -5.13
N SER A 202 -5.03 12.89 -4.40
CA SER A 202 -4.89 13.74 -3.21
C SER A 202 -4.42 12.98 -1.96
N MET A 203 -4.48 11.65 -1.98
CA MET A 203 -4.04 10.78 -0.89
C MET A 203 -2.54 10.48 -0.98
N ASP A 204 -1.94 10.11 0.15
CA ASP A 204 -0.63 9.48 0.13
C ASP A 204 -0.73 7.98 -0.19
N ILE A 205 0.40 7.40 -0.61
CA ILE A 205 0.49 6.00 -1.03
C ILE A 205 0.05 5.01 0.06
N LEU A 206 0.34 5.28 1.34
CA LEU A 206 0.02 4.36 2.44
C LEU A 206 -1.48 4.37 2.70
N THR A 207 -2.09 5.56 2.73
CA THR A 207 -3.54 5.73 2.85
C THR A 207 -4.24 5.01 1.71
N PHE A 208 -3.79 5.21 0.47
CA PHE A 208 -4.38 4.52 -0.68
C PHE A 208 -4.16 3.00 -0.66
N GLY A 209 -2.99 2.53 -0.21
CA GLY A 209 -2.73 1.10 -0.04
C GLY A 209 -3.63 0.42 0.99
N LYS A 210 -3.91 1.10 2.11
CA LYS A 210 -4.87 0.62 3.14
C LYS A 210 -6.29 0.59 2.62
N LEU A 211 -6.70 1.61 1.85
CA LEU A 211 -7.99 1.63 1.16
C LEU A 211 -8.15 0.42 0.25
N ARG A 212 -7.15 0.15 -0.59
CA ARG A 212 -7.15 -1.02 -1.47
C ARG A 212 -7.22 -2.32 -0.68
N ALA A 213 -6.46 -2.44 0.41
CA ALA A 213 -6.52 -3.61 1.29
C ALA A 213 -7.94 -3.88 1.79
N ALA A 214 -8.59 -2.81 2.25
CA ALA A 214 -9.91 -2.86 2.81
C ALA A 214 -10.98 -3.19 1.76
N TRP A 215 -10.86 -2.65 0.54
CA TRP A 215 -11.75 -2.97 -0.58
C TRP A 215 -11.58 -4.41 -1.08
N LEU A 216 -10.36 -4.94 -1.06
CA LEU A 216 -10.06 -6.30 -1.53
C LEU A 216 -10.21 -7.38 -0.44
N LEU A 217 -10.63 -7.01 0.78
CA LEU A 217 -10.66 -7.88 1.96
C LEU A 217 -9.33 -8.62 2.19
N GLU A 218 -8.22 -7.91 1.99
CA GLU A 218 -6.89 -8.43 2.22
C GLU A 218 -6.55 -8.41 3.71
N SER A 219 -6.04 -9.53 4.23
CA SER A 219 -5.58 -9.64 5.62
C SER A 219 -4.35 -8.77 5.91
N ARG A 220 -3.66 -8.29 4.88
CA ARG A 220 -2.50 -7.41 4.99
C ARG A 220 -2.96 -5.97 4.87
N ALA A 221 -2.45 -5.11 5.75
CA ALA A 221 -2.76 -3.67 5.73
C ALA A 221 -2.29 -2.95 4.45
N TYR A 222 -1.35 -3.52 3.70
CA TYR A 222 -0.89 -3.00 2.41
C TYR A 222 -0.55 -4.17 1.47
N PRO A 223 -1.49 -4.60 0.61
CA PRO A 223 -1.22 -5.60 -0.42
C PRO A 223 -0.51 -4.96 -1.60
N LYS A 224 0.42 -5.72 -2.19
CA LYS A 224 1.03 -5.36 -3.48
C LYS A 224 -0.08 -5.24 -4.54
N LEU A 225 0.01 -4.23 -5.39
CA LEU A 225 -0.92 -4.09 -6.50
C LEU A 225 -0.60 -5.11 -7.61
N GLU A 226 -1.63 -5.84 -8.03
CA GLU A 226 -1.59 -6.81 -9.13
C GLU A 226 -2.60 -6.37 -10.19
N ASP A 227 -2.47 -6.86 -11.43
CA ASP A 227 -3.31 -6.39 -12.53
C ASP A 227 -4.79 -6.75 -12.32
N SER A 228 -5.07 -7.92 -11.72
CA SER A 228 -6.41 -8.32 -11.30
C SER A 228 -7.01 -7.35 -10.27
N HIS A 229 -6.20 -6.83 -9.35
CA HIS A 229 -6.64 -5.83 -8.38
C HIS A 229 -7.05 -4.53 -9.06
N CYS A 230 -6.33 -4.10 -10.09
CA CYS A 230 -6.66 -2.87 -10.82
C CYS A 230 -8.07 -2.95 -11.44
N ILE A 231 -8.41 -4.09 -12.06
CA ILE A 231 -9.72 -4.32 -12.66
C ILE A 231 -10.83 -4.28 -11.60
N ALA A 232 -10.63 -5.00 -10.48
CA ALA A 232 -11.57 -5.04 -9.37
C ALA A 232 -11.82 -3.66 -8.76
N ILE A 233 -10.73 -2.91 -8.50
CA ILE A 233 -10.81 -1.56 -7.95
C ILE A 233 -11.50 -0.61 -8.95
N ALA A 234 -11.22 -0.73 -10.25
CA ALA A 234 -11.85 0.09 -11.27
C ALA A 234 -13.38 -0.08 -11.29
N ASP A 235 -13.88 -1.32 -11.20
CA ASP A 235 -15.31 -1.59 -11.16
C ASP A 235 -16.01 -0.96 -9.94
N LEU A 236 -15.39 -1.08 -8.76
CA LEU A 236 -15.87 -0.43 -7.53
C LEU A 236 -15.90 1.11 -7.66
N LEU A 237 -14.86 1.70 -8.23
CA LEU A 237 -14.78 3.15 -8.40
C LEU A 237 -15.80 3.67 -9.41
N LEU A 238 -16.04 2.94 -10.50
CA LEU A 238 -17.11 3.27 -11.45
C LEU A 238 -18.49 3.16 -10.82
N ALA A 239 -18.70 2.19 -9.92
CA ALA A 239 -19.94 2.11 -9.15
C ALA A 239 -20.13 3.31 -8.21
N VAL A 240 -19.06 3.79 -7.58
CA VAL A 240 -19.08 5.03 -6.77
C VAL A 240 -19.43 6.25 -7.62
N ALA A 241 -18.82 6.37 -8.81
CA ALA A 241 -19.12 7.47 -9.73
C ALA A 241 -20.58 7.41 -10.21
N TYR A 242 -21.08 6.22 -10.53
CA TYR A 242 -22.49 6.00 -10.88
C TYR A 242 -23.43 6.47 -9.77
N VAL A 243 -23.21 6.05 -8.51
CA VAL A 243 -24.06 6.46 -7.38
C VAL A 243 -23.99 7.97 -7.16
N SER A 244 -22.79 8.55 -7.26
CA SER A 244 -22.57 10.00 -7.16
C SER A 244 -23.38 10.76 -8.20
N ARG A 245 -23.32 10.33 -9.46
CA ARG A 245 -24.05 10.94 -10.58
C ARG A 245 -25.56 10.76 -10.46
N SER A 246 -26.01 9.52 -10.25
CA SER A 246 -27.44 9.18 -10.20
C SER A 246 -28.17 9.86 -9.04
N CYS A 247 -27.49 10.04 -7.91
CA CYS A 247 -28.08 10.69 -6.73
C CYS A 247 -27.67 12.17 -6.59
N ASN A 248 -26.91 12.72 -7.54
CA ASN A 248 -26.35 14.07 -7.51
C ASN A 248 -25.67 14.40 -6.15
N ARG A 249 -24.82 13.49 -5.65
CA ARG A 249 -24.09 13.63 -4.38
C ARG A 249 -22.59 13.64 -4.60
N GLY A 250 -21.88 14.45 -3.82
CA GLY A 250 -20.43 14.35 -3.71
C GLY A 250 -20.04 13.12 -2.89
N PHE A 251 -18.80 12.65 -3.03
CA PHE A 251 -18.30 11.50 -2.28
C PHE A 251 -16.87 11.70 -1.80
N ARG A 252 -16.48 11.12 -0.67
CA ARG A 252 -15.07 11.09 -0.20
C ARG A 252 -14.75 9.71 0.34
N PHE A 253 -13.48 9.31 0.30
CA PHE A 253 -13.03 8.07 0.91
C PHE A 253 -12.47 8.34 2.30
N ASP A 254 -12.71 7.43 3.25
CA ASP A 254 -12.07 7.46 4.57
C ASP A 254 -10.99 6.39 4.70
N GLU A 255 -10.14 6.50 5.72
CA GLU A 255 -9.00 5.57 5.91
C GLU A 255 -9.43 4.12 6.18
N ASP A 256 -10.69 3.89 6.55
CA ASP A 256 -11.24 2.60 6.91
C ASP A 256 -11.75 1.81 5.69
N GLY A 257 -11.70 2.42 4.49
CA GLY A 257 -12.18 1.82 3.25
C GLY A 257 -13.66 2.06 2.99
N HIS A 258 -14.27 3.06 3.61
CA HIS A 258 -15.61 3.49 3.27
C HIS A 258 -15.59 4.61 2.22
N VAL A 259 -16.69 4.68 1.49
CA VAL A 259 -17.07 5.88 0.75
C VAL A 259 -18.17 6.60 1.53
N ILE A 260 -18.02 7.90 1.69
CA ILE A 260 -18.96 8.78 2.38
C ILE A 260 -19.57 9.70 1.34
N PHE A 261 -20.87 9.56 1.11
CA PHE A 261 -21.63 10.41 0.21
C PHE A 261 -22.23 11.58 0.98
N THR A 262 -22.09 12.78 0.43
CA THR A 262 -22.51 14.04 1.05
C THR A 262 -23.42 14.82 0.10
N GLY A 263 -24.52 15.37 0.63
CA GLY A 263 -25.43 16.26 -0.09
C GLY A 263 -25.73 17.52 0.75
N THR A 264 -26.34 18.54 0.14
CA THR A 264 -26.67 19.80 0.84
C THR A 264 -27.79 19.65 1.87
N ASP A 265 -28.71 18.71 1.64
CA ASP A 265 -29.97 18.60 2.40
C ASP A 265 -30.26 17.19 2.93
N ILE A 266 -29.28 16.28 2.84
CA ILE A 266 -29.43 14.87 3.26
C ILE A 266 -28.25 14.48 4.15
N PRO A 267 -28.47 13.72 5.25
CA PRO A 267 -27.39 13.19 6.08
C PRO A 267 -26.31 12.46 5.27
N GLU A 268 -25.08 12.49 5.80
CA GLU A 268 -23.96 11.74 5.24
C GLU A 268 -24.28 10.24 5.24
N SER A 269 -24.12 9.58 4.09
CA SER A 269 -24.30 8.14 3.97
C SER A 269 -22.95 7.46 3.84
N ARG A 270 -22.62 6.52 4.73
CA ARG A 270 -21.36 5.77 4.73
C ARG A 270 -21.58 4.35 4.20
N ILE A 271 -20.81 3.99 3.18
CA ILE A 271 -20.91 2.70 2.49
C ILE A 271 -19.56 2.01 2.48
N ARG A 272 -19.56 0.71 2.75
CA ARG A 272 -18.39 -0.17 2.63
C ARG A 272 -18.28 -0.67 1.20
N LEU A 273 -17.12 -0.53 0.58
CA LEU A 273 -16.84 -1.12 -0.74
C LEU A 273 -16.12 -2.46 -0.57
N VAL A 274 -16.52 -3.46 -1.36
CA VAL A 274 -15.92 -4.80 -1.32
C VAL A 274 -15.81 -5.41 -2.72
N ASP A 275 -14.63 -5.92 -3.05
CA ASP A 275 -14.44 -6.81 -4.20
C ASP A 275 -14.52 -8.28 -3.75
N GLY A 276 -15.37 -9.04 -4.44
CA GLY A 276 -15.43 -10.50 -4.32
C GLY A 276 -14.62 -11.26 -5.36
N SER A 277 -14.20 -10.62 -6.45
CA SER A 277 -13.62 -11.30 -7.61
C SER A 277 -12.21 -11.84 -7.36
N SER A 278 -11.40 -11.11 -6.59
CA SER A 278 -10.00 -11.46 -6.30
C SER A 278 -9.83 -12.83 -5.64
N ARG A 279 -10.82 -13.31 -4.88
CA ARG A 279 -10.78 -14.59 -4.15
C ARG A 279 -11.98 -15.51 -4.41
N ASN A 280 -12.81 -15.19 -5.42
CA ASN A 280 -14.09 -15.87 -5.68
C ASN A 280 -14.98 -15.92 -4.43
N TYR A 281 -15.08 -14.81 -3.72
CA TYR A 281 -15.89 -14.75 -2.50
C TYR A 281 -17.37 -15.00 -2.81
N ARG A 282 -18.02 -15.69 -1.88
CA ARG A 282 -19.47 -15.80 -1.80
C ARG A 282 -20.00 -14.73 -0.86
N TRP A 283 -21.24 -14.31 -1.05
CA TRP A 283 -21.88 -13.30 -0.19
C TRP A 283 -21.77 -13.61 1.31
N LEU A 284 -22.01 -14.86 1.70
CA LEU A 284 -21.90 -15.32 3.10
C LEU A 284 -20.48 -15.14 3.67
N THR A 285 -19.45 -15.30 2.83
CA THR A 285 -18.05 -15.11 3.24
C THR A 285 -17.77 -13.64 3.47
N ILE A 286 -18.23 -12.76 2.58
CA ILE A 286 -18.09 -11.30 2.74
C ILE A 286 -18.79 -10.84 4.03
N GLU A 287 -20.03 -11.33 4.27
CA GLU A 287 -20.77 -11.00 5.49
C GLU A 287 -20.00 -11.41 6.75
N SER A 288 -19.42 -12.60 6.76
CA SER A 288 -18.65 -13.12 7.90
C SER A 288 -17.38 -12.29 8.16
N GLU A 289 -16.62 -11.98 7.11
CA GLU A 289 -15.38 -11.18 7.21
C GLU A 289 -15.68 -9.77 7.73
N LEU A 290 -16.71 -9.11 7.19
CA LEU A 290 -17.10 -7.76 7.62
C LEU A 290 -17.59 -7.72 9.07
N ARG A 291 -18.32 -8.74 9.52
CA ARG A 291 -18.75 -8.84 10.92
C ARG A 291 -17.56 -9.02 11.87
N LEU A 292 -16.57 -9.83 11.49
CA LEU A 292 -15.34 -9.97 12.26
C LEU A 292 -14.59 -8.64 12.33
N GLU A 293 -14.45 -7.91 11.22
CA GLU A 293 -13.82 -6.58 11.21
C GLU A 293 -14.57 -5.57 12.10
N ASP A 294 -15.90 -5.53 12.05
CA ASP A 294 -16.73 -4.59 12.81
C ASP A 294 -16.69 -4.86 14.33
N GLN A 295 -16.67 -6.14 14.74
CA GLN A 295 -16.50 -6.53 16.14
C GLN A 295 -15.18 -6.00 16.73
N HIS A 296 -14.11 -5.96 15.93
CA HIS A 296 -12.83 -5.42 16.38
C HIS A 296 -12.81 -3.88 16.45
N ARG A 297 -13.77 -3.18 15.83
CA ARG A 297 -13.82 -1.71 15.70
C ARG A 297 -14.70 -1.00 16.72
N ARG A 298 -15.22 -1.70 17.75
CA ARG A 298 -16.25 -1.25 18.73
C ARG A 298 -15.96 0.02 19.58
N PHE A 299 -14.95 0.84 19.27
CA PHE A 299 -14.71 2.13 19.94
C PHE A 299 -14.80 3.33 18.98
N GLY A 300 -15.99 3.94 18.90
CA GLY A 300 -16.14 5.39 18.70
C GLY A 300 -16.43 5.93 17.30
N ARG A 301 -16.68 5.11 16.28
CA ARG A 301 -17.15 5.58 14.95
C ARG A 301 -18.41 4.83 14.53
N GLU A 302 -19.41 5.55 14.01
CA GLU A 302 -20.57 4.92 13.35
C GLU A 302 -20.09 4.12 12.12
N GLY A 303 -20.28 2.80 12.16
CA GLY A 303 -19.94 1.90 11.04
C GLY A 303 -20.81 2.15 9.81
N ALA A 304 -20.34 1.67 8.65
CA ALA A 304 -21.17 1.64 7.45
C ALA A 304 -22.35 0.68 7.64
N ARG A 305 -23.57 1.08 7.30
CA ARG A 305 -24.74 0.18 7.32
C ARG A 305 -24.98 -0.54 6.01
N HIS A 306 -24.39 -0.03 4.93
CA HIS A 306 -24.52 -0.59 3.60
C HIS A 306 -23.18 -1.06 3.07
N VAL A 307 -23.21 -2.17 2.33
CA VAL A 307 -22.07 -2.75 1.63
C VAL A 307 -22.40 -2.77 0.15
N LEU A 308 -21.53 -2.17 -0.65
CA LEU A 308 -21.56 -2.25 -2.10
C LEU A 308 -20.46 -3.20 -2.55
N ALA A 309 -20.84 -4.31 -3.19
CA ALA A 309 -19.92 -5.35 -3.59
C ALA A 309 -19.95 -5.66 -5.10
N CYS A 310 -18.78 -5.92 -5.68
CA CYS A 310 -18.62 -6.38 -7.07
C CYS A 310 -18.05 -7.80 -7.12
N GLY A 311 -18.26 -8.51 -8.23
CA GLY A 311 -17.62 -9.80 -8.49
C GLY A 311 -17.97 -10.92 -7.50
N VAL A 312 -19.06 -10.81 -6.76
CA VAL A 312 -19.48 -11.77 -5.73
C VAL A 312 -20.30 -12.90 -6.36
N THR A 313 -20.05 -14.13 -5.93
CA THR A 313 -20.78 -15.31 -6.42
C THR A 313 -21.82 -15.81 -5.41
N GLY A 314 -22.83 -16.53 -5.90
CA GLY A 314 -23.88 -17.13 -5.07
C GLY A 314 -25.08 -16.21 -4.80
N ARG A 315 -26.02 -16.69 -3.98
CA ARG A 315 -27.25 -15.94 -3.67
C ARG A 315 -26.96 -14.86 -2.63
N ARG A 316 -27.43 -13.63 -2.90
CA ARG A 316 -27.40 -12.54 -1.93
C ARG A 316 -28.27 -12.89 -0.71
N PRO A 317 -27.85 -12.60 0.53
CA PRO A 317 -28.68 -12.79 1.70
C PRO A 317 -29.89 -11.85 1.60
N GLU A 318 -31.11 -12.37 1.77
CA GLU A 318 -32.34 -11.56 1.80
C GLU A 318 -32.51 -10.83 3.15
N SER A 319 -31.78 -11.28 4.18
CA SER A 319 -31.67 -10.68 5.51
C SER A 319 -30.36 -11.13 6.15
N ALA A 320 -29.91 -10.43 7.19
CA ALA A 320 -28.69 -10.78 7.93
C ALA A 320 -28.78 -12.22 8.44
N THR A 321 -27.80 -13.05 8.07
CA THR A 321 -27.81 -14.47 8.47
C THR A 321 -27.48 -14.55 9.96
N PRO A 322 -28.27 -15.23 10.81
CA PRO A 322 -27.88 -15.42 12.21
C PRO A 322 -26.54 -16.19 12.28
N PRO A 323 -25.66 -15.87 13.25
CA PRO A 323 -24.35 -16.53 13.34
C PRO A 323 -24.48 -18.06 13.48
N GLU A 324 -23.59 -18.80 12.83
CA GLU A 324 -23.58 -20.28 12.78
C GLU A 324 -23.21 -20.97 14.13
N SER A 325 -23.15 -20.23 15.25
CA SER A 325 -22.79 -20.81 16.55
C SER A 325 -24.01 -21.35 17.29
N ILE A 326 -24.23 -22.67 17.19
CA ILE A 326 -25.15 -23.45 18.04
C ILE A 326 -24.41 -23.87 19.31
N VAL A 327 -23.92 -22.91 20.10
CA VAL A 327 -23.55 -23.12 21.50
C VAL A 327 -23.91 -21.85 22.26
N ASP A 328 -25.21 -21.68 22.51
CA ASP A 328 -25.80 -21.45 23.83
C ASP A 328 -27.24 -20.98 23.61
N GLU A 329 -28.19 -21.73 24.17
CA GLU A 329 -29.58 -21.30 24.33
C GLU A 329 -29.61 -20.11 25.30
N VAL A 330 -29.27 -18.93 24.81
CA VAL A 330 -29.61 -17.67 25.45
C VAL A 330 -30.65 -17.01 24.58
N ASP A 331 -31.84 -16.90 25.16
CA ASP A 331 -33.01 -16.20 24.67
C ASP A 331 -32.65 -15.03 23.73
N ALA A 332 -32.97 -15.16 22.44
CA ALA A 332 -32.69 -14.15 21.41
C ALA A 332 -33.35 -12.79 21.71
N SER A 333 -34.25 -12.75 22.70
CA SER A 333 -34.86 -11.54 23.25
C SER A 333 -34.00 -10.80 24.30
N MET A 334 -32.84 -11.36 24.71
CA MET A 334 -31.97 -10.81 25.76
C MET A 334 -30.54 -10.46 25.35
N SER A 335 -30.17 -10.53 24.06
CA SER A 335 -28.89 -9.95 23.62
C SER A 335 -28.99 -8.42 23.56
N ILE A 336 -28.75 -7.78 24.71
CA ILE A 336 -28.56 -6.33 24.84
C ILE A 336 -27.14 -5.92 24.36
N VAL A 337 -26.27 -6.90 24.09
CA VAL A 337 -24.84 -6.71 23.80
C VAL A 337 -24.52 -6.80 22.31
N ASP A 338 -25.33 -7.50 21.51
CA ASP A 338 -25.20 -7.50 20.05
C ASP A 338 -26.37 -6.72 19.45
N GLY A 339 -26.20 -5.40 19.38
CA GLY A 339 -27.05 -4.57 18.55
C GLY A 339 -27.08 -5.11 17.12
N ASP A 340 -28.26 -5.05 16.52
CA ASP A 340 -28.60 -5.47 15.16
C ASP A 340 -27.69 -4.80 14.11
N SER A 341 -26.44 -5.26 13.99
CA SER A 341 -25.46 -4.79 13.00
C SER A 341 -25.66 -5.56 11.70
N ALA A 342 -26.89 -5.54 11.20
CA ALA A 342 -27.24 -6.12 9.92
C ALA A 342 -26.74 -5.19 8.80
N PHE A 343 -25.64 -5.56 8.15
CA PHE A 343 -25.25 -4.91 6.90
C PHE A 343 -26.34 -5.15 5.84
N SER A 344 -26.73 -4.10 5.13
CA SER A 344 -27.52 -4.21 3.91
C SER A 344 -26.58 -4.36 2.71
N PHE A 345 -26.68 -5.46 1.98
CA PHE A 345 -25.79 -5.80 0.87
C PHE A 345 -26.38 -5.41 -0.49
N TRP A 346 -25.57 -4.81 -1.33
CA TRP A 346 -25.93 -4.36 -2.67
C TRP A 346 -24.88 -4.84 -3.69
N GLY A 347 -25.33 -5.43 -4.79
CA GLY A 347 -24.47 -5.75 -5.92
C GLY A 347 -24.28 -4.53 -6.82
N VAL A 348 -23.07 -4.31 -7.31
CA VAL A 348 -22.79 -3.22 -8.27
C VAL A 348 -23.69 -3.34 -9.52
N ASP A 349 -23.90 -4.56 -10.03
CA ASP A 349 -24.74 -4.79 -11.21
C ASP A 349 -26.21 -4.46 -10.94
N ASP A 350 -26.72 -4.78 -9.75
CA ASP A 350 -28.10 -4.47 -9.35
C ASP A 350 -28.35 -2.96 -9.38
N ILE A 351 -27.39 -2.18 -8.86
CA ILE A 351 -27.47 -0.71 -8.81
C ILE A 351 -27.45 -0.10 -10.21
N ARG A 352 -26.70 -0.69 -11.15
CA ARG A 352 -26.65 -0.23 -12.54
C ARG A 352 -27.95 -0.52 -13.30
N ILE A 353 -28.59 -1.66 -13.01
CA ILE A 353 -29.85 -2.09 -13.66
C ILE A 353 -31.05 -1.33 -13.11
N GLU A 354 -31.09 -1.07 -11.80
CA GLU A 354 -32.21 -0.45 -11.10
C GLU A 354 -31.80 0.90 -10.47
N PRO A 355 -31.99 2.04 -11.16
CA PRO A 355 -31.54 3.34 -10.66
C PRO A 355 -32.07 3.71 -9.26
N GLN A 356 -33.29 3.25 -8.92
CA GLN A 356 -33.91 3.45 -7.60
C GLN A 356 -33.13 2.76 -6.46
N ALA A 357 -32.36 1.71 -6.76
CA ALA A 357 -31.51 1.05 -5.78
C ALA A 357 -30.38 1.97 -5.27
N SER A 358 -29.95 2.95 -6.07
CA SER A 358 -28.97 3.96 -5.63
C SER A 358 -29.52 4.87 -4.54
N GLU A 359 -30.79 5.23 -4.62
CA GLU A 359 -31.44 6.07 -3.60
C GLU A 359 -31.63 5.29 -2.29
N ALA A 360 -32.05 4.03 -2.38
CA ALA A 360 -32.19 3.13 -1.24
C ALA A 360 -30.85 2.77 -0.57
N LEU A 361 -29.76 2.74 -1.35
CA LEU A 361 -28.40 2.58 -0.82
C LEU A 361 -27.96 3.78 0.04
N LEU A 362 -28.50 4.96 -0.22
CA LEU A 362 -28.11 6.21 0.44
C LEU A 362 -29.11 6.73 1.48
N SER A 363 -30.26 6.06 1.65
CA SER A 363 -31.25 6.33 2.68
C SER A 363 -30.90 5.63 3.99
#